data_AF-A0AA39JPY8-F1
#
_entry.id   AF-A0AA39JPY8-F1
#
_cell.length_a   1.000
_cell.length_b   1.000
_cell.length_c   1.000
_cell.angle_alpha   90.00
_cell.angle_beta   90.00
_cell.angle_gamma   90.00
#
_symmetry.space_group_name_H-M   'P 1'
#
loop_
_entity.id
_entity.type
_entity.pdbx_description
1 polymer ?
#
loop_
_entity_poly.entity_id
_entity_poly.type
_entity_poly.pdbx_seq_one_letter_code
_entity_poly.pdbx_strand_id
1 'polypeptide(L)'
;MYGVVRFEDTELLPASSPEDCPKIIKSGIDEEGQHHLSPAITGPSGIAMLLYRLGRPELLERLFDVEGTHEFDFSMHIESKYFQDSYVRRRGRLVEIGFMDEYGEEANHGVRYLIEDPIPPYKIGAWKPVSTSDLGSSWGGSEVWVRAQGEAVAKGIWYNRHWNGHSISVLRWSGMTEEQKESLDRWRSDFTEKSAERRKKQKAEDDKELEAFADTEMPEVECGMQRYWKRELRCRADCGVEKGKFNCSRCKRTRYCSVECQKEDWKYHKTYCGTEEPVPKQYRQP
;
A
#
# COMPACT_ATOMS: atom_id res chain seq x y z
N MET A 1 -11.90 -10.10 -0.93
CA MET A 1 -12.86 -9.75 0.15
C MET A 1 -12.38 -8.44 0.71
N TYR A 2 -13.00 -7.34 0.30
CA TYR A 2 -12.59 -6.00 0.71
C TYR A 2 -12.31 -5.89 2.22
N GLY A 3 -11.03 -5.68 2.56
CA GLY A 3 -10.64 -5.37 3.93
C GLY A 3 -11.12 -3.97 4.31
N VAL A 4 -11.23 -3.71 5.62
CA VAL A 4 -11.42 -2.33 6.09
C VAL A 4 -10.09 -1.68 6.35
N VAL A 5 -9.91 -0.50 5.77
CA VAL A 5 -8.70 0.30 5.93
C VAL A 5 -8.49 0.63 7.41
N ARG A 6 -7.34 0.20 7.94
CA ARG A 6 -6.85 0.56 9.27
C ARG A 6 -5.59 1.38 9.10
N PHE A 7 -5.44 2.44 9.89
CA PHE A 7 -4.23 3.25 9.92
C PHE A 7 -3.32 2.82 11.08
N GLU A 8 -2.01 2.93 10.87
CA GLU A 8 -0.97 2.77 11.88
C GLU A 8 -0.72 4.13 12.53
N ASP A 9 -0.68 4.16 13.86
CA ASP A 9 -0.45 5.38 14.63
C ASP A 9 1.05 5.60 14.78
N THR A 10 1.54 6.73 14.29
CA THR A 10 2.97 7.08 14.34
C THR A 10 3.14 8.49 14.90
N GLU A 11 4.32 8.80 15.46
CA GLU A 11 4.58 10.14 16.00
C GLU A 11 4.48 11.24 14.93
N LEU A 12 4.90 10.94 13.70
CA LEU A 12 4.89 11.88 12.59
C LEU A 12 3.51 11.98 11.93
N LEU A 13 2.82 10.84 11.78
CA LEU A 13 1.50 10.72 11.16
C LEU A 13 0.54 10.00 12.10
N PRO A 14 -0.10 10.71 13.05
CA PRO A 14 -1.08 10.12 13.94
C PRO A 14 -2.32 9.65 13.18
N ALA A 15 -2.87 8.49 13.55
CA ALA A 15 -4.09 7.97 12.92
C ALA A 15 -5.33 8.87 13.17
N SER A 16 -5.25 9.70 14.21
CA SER A 16 -6.27 10.70 14.59
C SER A 16 -6.22 11.99 13.77
N SER A 17 -5.28 12.13 12.81
CA SER A 17 -5.22 13.31 11.94
C SER A 17 -6.46 13.44 11.04
N PRO A 18 -6.78 14.66 10.56
CA PRO A 18 -7.83 14.88 9.56
C PRO A 18 -7.73 13.95 8.34
N GLU A 19 -8.83 13.75 7.61
CA GLU A 19 -8.91 12.80 6.48
C GLU A 19 -7.95 13.14 5.33
N ASP A 20 -7.72 14.42 5.12
CA ASP A 20 -6.84 15.01 4.11
C ASP A 20 -5.37 15.09 4.54
N CYS A 21 -5.05 14.74 5.79
CA CYS A 21 -3.68 14.52 6.21
C CYS A 21 -3.19 13.14 5.74
N PRO A 22 -1.93 13.01 5.29
CA PRO A 22 -1.32 11.73 5.00
C PRO A 22 -1.38 10.79 6.22
N LYS A 23 -1.64 9.50 6.00
CA LYS A 23 -1.67 8.47 7.05
C LYS A 23 -0.94 7.21 6.60
N ILE A 24 -0.44 6.45 7.57
CA ILE A 24 0.17 5.14 7.30
C ILE A 24 -0.92 4.09 7.28
N ILE A 25 -1.08 3.39 6.16
CA ILE A 25 -2.05 2.30 6.04
C ILE A 25 -1.44 1.03 6.65
N LYS A 26 -2.12 0.47 7.64
CA LYS A 26 -1.75 -0.77 8.32
C LYS A 26 -2.26 -2.00 7.56
N SER A 27 -3.53 -1.98 7.19
CA SER A 27 -4.23 -3.13 6.57
C SER A 27 -5.51 -2.66 5.88
N GLY A 28 -6.18 -3.54 5.12
CA GLY A 28 -7.51 -3.26 4.59
C GLY A 28 -7.59 -2.96 3.09
N ILE A 29 -6.47 -3.12 2.39
CA ILE A 29 -6.38 -3.08 0.94
C ILE A 29 -6.05 -4.49 0.47
N ASP A 30 -6.74 -4.98 -0.55
CA ASP A 30 -6.33 -6.15 -1.31
C ASP A 30 -6.35 -5.85 -2.81
N GLU A 31 -6.18 -6.89 -3.63
CA GLU A 31 -6.21 -6.80 -5.09
C GLU A 31 -7.54 -6.26 -5.63
N GLU A 32 -8.66 -6.52 -4.93
CA GLU A 32 -9.99 -6.03 -5.29
C GLU A 32 -10.13 -4.56 -4.86
N GLY A 33 -9.51 -4.16 -3.75
CA GLY A 33 -9.36 -2.77 -3.31
C GLY A 33 -9.73 -2.57 -1.85
N GLN A 34 -10.40 -1.44 -1.56
CA GLN A 34 -10.89 -1.12 -0.22
C GLN A 34 -12.40 -1.32 -0.12
N HIS A 35 -12.91 -1.64 1.07
CA HIS A 35 -14.35 -1.71 1.29
C HIS A 35 -14.96 -0.31 1.18
N HIS A 36 -16.11 -0.15 0.52
CA HIS A 36 -16.77 1.16 0.28
C HIS A 36 -17.13 1.95 1.56
N LEU A 37 -17.26 1.25 2.70
CA LEU A 37 -17.45 1.85 4.04
C LEU A 37 -16.14 2.15 4.79
N SER A 38 -14.98 1.90 4.18
CA SER A 38 -13.69 2.24 4.79
C SER A 38 -13.42 3.73 4.69
N PRO A 39 -12.57 4.29 5.59
CA PRO A 39 -11.97 5.60 5.35
C PRO A 39 -11.31 5.64 3.98
N ALA A 40 -11.44 6.77 3.27
CA ALA A 40 -10.84 6.91 1.96
C ALA A 40 -9.31 6.87 2.06
N ILE A 41 -8.69 6.11 1.15
CA ILE A 41 -7.26 6.19 0.92
C ILE A 41 -6.99 7.27 -0.13
N THR A 42 -6.12 8.21 0.23
CA THR A 42 -5.68 9.29 -0.65
C THR A 42 -4.29 8.97 -1.19
N GLY A 43 -3.92 9.57 -2.32
CA GLY A 43 -2.55 9.49 -2.87
C GLY A 43 -1.45 9.77 -1.83
N PRO A 44 -1.59 10.82 -0.99
CA PRO A 44 -0.64 11.12 0.08
C PRO A 44 -0.47 9.97 1.10
N SER A 45 -1.56 9.30 1.50
CA SER A 45 -1.48 8.12 2.38
C SER A 45 -0.79 6.93 1.72
N GLY A 46 -1.00 6.74 0.41
CA GLY A 46 -0.28 5.74 -0.37
C GLY A 46 1.23 6.00 -0.36
N ILE A 47 1.67 7.21 -0.75
CA ILE A 47 3.10 7.58 -0.76
C ILE A 47 3.71 7.53 0.65
N ALA A 48 3.00 8.01 1.67
CA ALA A 48 3.47 7.93 3.05
C ALA A 48 3.66 6.48 3.50
N MET A 49 2.69 5.60 3.21
CA MET A 49 2.82 4.16 3.49
C MET A 49 4.03 3.56 2.77
N LEU A 50 4.27 3.93 1.51
CA LEU A 50 5.41 3.44 0.74
C LEU A 50 6.73 3.81 1.42
N LEU A 51 6.96 5.10 1.67
CA LEU A 51 8.21 5.58 2.28
C LEU A 51 8.41 5.03 3.69
N TYR A 52 7.33 4.89 4.47
CA TYR A 52 7.37 4.25 5.78
C TYR A 52 7.90 2.80 5.69
N ARG A 53 7.40 2.04 4.72
CA ARG A 53 7.73 0.61 4.54
C ARG A 53 9.13 0.39 3.99
N LEU A 54 9.74 1.38 3.33
CA LEU A 54 11.16 1.32 2.95
C LEU A 54 12.09 1.24 4.17
N GLY A 55 11.57 1.47 5.39
CA GLY A 55 12.33 1.29 6.64
C GLY A 55 13.38 2.37 6.86
N ARG A 56 13.23 3.51 6.19
CA ARG A 56 14.13 4.66 6.32
C ARG A 56 13.32 5.92 6.70
N PRO A 57 13.16 6.19 8.01
CA PRO A 57 12.31 7.27 8.51
C PRO A 57 12.63 8.66 7.93
N GLU A 58 13.92 8.92 7.67
CA GLU A 58 14.42 10.14 7.02
C GLU A 58 13.63 10.49 5.74
N LEU A 59 13.16 9.49 4.98
CA LEU A 59 12.42 9.74 3.74
C LEU A 59 11.07 10.45 4.00
N LEU A 60 10.36 10.05 5.05
CA LEU A 60 9.13 10.72 5.45
C LEU A 60 9.42 12.09 6.04
N GLU A 61 10.45 12.20 6.88
CA GLU A 61 10.87 13.46 7.47
C GLU A 61 11.18 14.48 6.36
N ARG A 62 11.95 14.11 5.34
CA ARG A 62 12.30 14.97 4.20
C ARG A 62 11.12 15.25 3.27
N LEU A 63 10.21 14.28 3.09
CA LEU A 63 9.00 14.52 2.32
C LEU A 63 8.12 15.59 2.98
N PHE A 64 8.00 15.60 4.31
CA PHE A 64 7.11 16.53 5.02
C PHE A 64 7.80 17.80 5.54
N ASP A 65 9.13 17.86 5.51
CA ASP A 65 9.92 19.05 5.84
C ASP A 65 9.81 20.11 4.73
N VAL A 66 8.74 20.90 4.75
CA VAL A 66 8.48 21.94 3.75
C VAL A 66 9.49 23.10 3.83
N GLU A 67 10.03 23.37 5.03
CA GLU A 67 10.93 24.51 5.27
C GLU A 67 12.39 24.17 4.98
N GLY A 68 12.89 23.03 5.47
CA GLY A 68 14.28 22.61 5.29
C GLY A 68 14.52 21.88 3.97
N THR A 69 13.48 21.25 3.40
CA THR A 69 13.58 20.51 2.15
C THR A 69 12.68 21.16 1.10
N HIS A 70 13.28 21.91 0.16
CA HIS A 70 12.56 22.66 -0.87
C HIS A 70 12.18 21.79 -2.06
N GLU A 71 13.00 20.79 -2.38
CA GLU A 71 12.76 19.85 -3.46
C GLU A 71 12.85 18.42 -2.94
N PHE A 72 11.92 17.57 -3.36
CA PHE A 72 11.96 16.14 -3.08
C PHE A 72 11.47 15.40 -4.32
N ASP A 73 12.28 14.47 -4.84
CA ASP A 73 11.92 13.60 -5.95
C ASP A 73 12.09 12.15 -5.51
N PHE A 74 11.04 11.37 -5.69
CA PHE A 74 11.06 9.94 -5.51
C PHE A 74 10.30 9.26 -6.63
N SER A 75 10.86 8.19 -7.18
CA SER A 75 10.13 7.27 -8.04
C SER A 75 10.54 5.84 -7.77
N MET A 76 9.57 4.94 -7.89
CA MET A 76 9.74 3.52 -7.69
C MET A 76 9.30 2.79 -8.95
N HIS A 77 10.19 1.95 -9.46
CA HIS A 77 9.87 1.01 -10.51
C HIS A 77 9.21 -0.23 -9.93
N ILE A 78 8.13 -0.66 -10.56
CA ILE A 78 7.43 -1.91 -10.25
C ILE A 78 7.63 -2.85 -11.43
N GLU A 79 8.29 -3.98 -11.19
CA GLU A 79 8.57 -4.98 -12.23
C GLU A 79 7.30 -5.82 -12.49
N SER A 80 6.26 -5.19 -13.03
CA SER A 80 4.98 -5.80 -13.35
C SER A 80 4.36 -5.16 -14.59
N LYS A 81 3.81 -5.99 -15.48
CA LYS A 81 3.05 -5.52 -16.65
C LYS A 81 1.65 -4.98 -16.32
N TYR A 82 1.21 -5.13 -15.06
CA TYR A 82 -0.14 -4.76 -14.62
C TYR A 82 -0.19 -3.47 -13.80
N PHE A 83 0.97 -3.00 -13.31
CA PHE A 83 1.05 -1.83 -12.45
C PHE A 83 2.05 -0.85 -13.05
N GLN A 84 1.70 0.43 -12.95
CA GLN A 84 2.55 1.51 -13.40
C GLN A 84 3.54 1.90 -12.31
N ASP A 85 4.71 2.35 -12.74
CA ASP A 85 5.69 2.97 -11.85
C ASP A 85 5.06 4.20 -11.19
N SER A 86 5.37 4.43 -9.93
CA SER A 86 4.80 5.54 -9.17
C SER A 86 5.87 6.58 -8.85
N TYR A 87 5.48 7.85 -8.85
CA TYR A 87 6.38 8.93 -8.47
C TYR A 87 5.69 9.93 -7.53
N VAL A 88 6.53 10.63 -6.75
CA VAL A 88 6.17 11.84 -6.05
C VAL A 88 7.25 12.90 -6.30
N ARG A 89 6.81 14.10 -6.66
CA ARG A 89 7.66 15.28 -6.79
C ARG A 89 7.08 16.38 -5.92
N ARG A 90 7.89 16.92 -5.03
CA ARG A 90 7.51 18.07 -4.21
C ARG A 90 8.43 19.23 -4.48
N ARG A 91 7.83 20.41 -4.62
CA ARG A 91 8.49 21.72 -4.75
C ARG A 91 7.84 22.66 -3.74
N GLY A 92 8.50 22.85 -2.59
CA GLY A 92 7.95 23.56 -1.43
C GLY A 92 6.66 22.91 -0.96
N ARG A 93 5.55 23.67 -1.00
CA ARG A 93 4.20 23.22 -0.63
C ARG A 93 3.44 22.54 -1.78
N LEU A 94 3.96 22.55 -3.00
CA LEU A 94 3.32 21.92 -4.15
C LEU A 94 3.81 20.49 -4.29
N VAL A 95 2.90 19.54 -4.35
CA VAL A 95 3.22 18.12 -4.55
C VAL A 95 2.49 17.60 -5.78
N GLU A 96 3.18 16.81 -6.58
CA GLU A 96 2.60 16.01 -7.65
C GLU A 96 2.84 14.54 -7.35
N ILE A 97 1.78 13.74 -7.40
CA ILE A 97 1.85 12.29 -7.34
C ILE A 97 1.34 11.79 -8.68
N GLY A 98 2.03 10.85 -9.30
CA GLY A 98 1.62 10.32 -10.60
C GLY A 98 2.18 8.95 -10.89
N PHE A 99 1.97 8.54 -12.14
CA PHE A 99 2.40 7.26 -12.67
C PHE A 99 3.28 7.47 -13.90
N MET A 100 4.24 6.57 -14.13
CA MET A 100 4.98 6.50 -15.38
C MET A 100 4.42 5.37 -16.24
N ASP A 101 4.41 5.54 -17.56
CA ASP A 101 4.05 4.49 -18.50
C ASP A 101 5.19 3.48 -18.70
N GLU A 102 4.95 2.48 -19.56
CA GLU A 102 5.93 1.43 -19.87
C GLU A 102 7.21 1.94 -20.55
N TYR A 103 7.19 3.15 -21.10
CA TYR A 103 8.33 3.82 -21.73
C TYR A 103 9.08 4.73 -20.76
N GLY A 104 8.60 4.88 -19.53
CA GLY A 104 9.16 5.78 -18.53
C GLY A 104 8.72 7.24 -18.73
N GLU A 105 7.71 7.48 -19.56
CA GLU A 105 7.10 8.80 -19.75
C GLU A 105 5.97 9.00 -18.72
N GLU A 106 5.62 10.25 -18.43
CA GLU A 106 4.53 10.55 -17.50
C GLU A 106 3.19 10.10 -18.06
N ALA A 107 2.63 9.03 -17.49
CA ALA A 107 1.25 8.64 -17.77
C ALA A 107 0.32 9.70 -17.16
N ASN A 108 -0.72 10.12 -17.92
CA ASN A 108 -1.81 11.04 -17.52
C ASN A 108 -1.53 11.94 -16.31
N HIS A 109 -1.37 13.27 -16.53
CA HIS A 109 -1.02 14.28 -15.52
C HIS A 109 -1.41 13.90 -14.08
N GLY A 110 -0.40 13.63 -13.26
CA GLY A 110 -0.58 13.26 -11.85
C GLY A 110 -1.47 14.23 -11.08
N VAL A 111 -2.09 13.75 -9.99
CA VAL A 111 -2.84 14.62 -9.09
C VAL A 111 -1.87 15.53 -8.34
N ARG A 112 -2.20 16.82 -8.33
CA ARG A 112 -1.45 17.84 -7.62
C ARG A 112 -2.11 18.16 -6.28
N TYR A 113 -1.29 18.44 -5.29
CA TYR A 113 -1.70 18.77 -3.94
C TYR A 113 -0.98 20.02 -3.47
N LEU A 114 -1.69 20.84 -2.69
CA LEU A 114 -1.13 21.93 -1.91
C LEU A 114 -1.06 21.49 -0.45
N ILE A 115 0.12 21.56 0.14
CA ILE A 115 0.32 21.33 1.57
C ILE A 115 -0.09 22.59 2.32
N GLU A 116 -1.12 22.48 3.16
CA GLU A 116 -1.54 23.53 4.08
C GLU A 116 -0.65 23.57 5.32
N ASP A 117 -0.75 24.66 6.09
CA ASP A 117 -0.07 24.73 7.37
C ASP A 117 -0.67 23.73 8.37
N PRO A 118 0.17 23.10 9.21
CA PRO A 118 -0.31 22.17 10.21
C PRO A 118 -1.19 22.86 11.25
N ILE A 119 -2.28 22.20 11.62
CA ILE A 119 -3.16 22.64 12.70
C ILE A 119 -2.74 21.89 13.97
N PRO A 120 -2.35 22.58 15.06
CA PRO A 120 -2.02 21.92 16.32
C PRO A 120 -3.16 20.99 16.79
N PRO A 121 -2.84 19.79 17.32
CA PRO A 121 -1.51 19.30 17.71
C PRO A 121 -0.74 18.57 16.60
N TYR A 122 -1.24 18.54 15.36
CA TYR A 122 -0.62 17.80 14.27
C TYR A 122 0.63 18.51 13.75
N LYS A 123 1.67 17.76 13.40
CA LYS A 123 2.92 18.30 12.83
C LYS A 123 2.84 18.48 11.31
N ILE A 124 1.99 17.70 10.65
CA ILE A 124 1.85 17.67 9.20
C ILE A 124 0.49 18.25 8.80
N GLY A 125 0.50 19.21 7.87
CA GLY A 125 -0.71 19.83 7.35
C GLY A 125 -1.46 18.94 6.36
N ALA A 126 -2.69 19.35 6.06
CA ALA A 126 -3.53 18.69 5.08
C ALA A 126 -2.96 18.84 3.66
N TRP A 127 -3.14 17.82 2.82
CA TRP A 127 -2.77 17.86 1.41
C TRP A 127 -4.03 18.06 0.59
N LYS A 128 -4.33 19.32 0.27
CA LYS A 128 -5.53 19.67 -0.49
C LYS A 128 -5.30 19.39 -1.97
N PRO A 129 -6.14 18.56 -2.62
CA PRO A 129 -6.02 18.35 -4.04
C PRO A 129 -6.33 19.65 -4.78
N VAL A 130 -5.40 20.07 -5.65
CA VAL A 130 -5.60 21.18 -6.57
C VAL A 130 -6.14 20.57 -7.86
N SER A 131 -7.33 20.98 -8.27
CA SER A 131 -8.10 20.31 -9.33
C SER A 131 -7.31 20.15 -10.62
N THR A 132 -7.25 18.93 -11.15
CA THR A 132 -6.80 18.63 -12.51
C THR A 132 -7.89 18.91 -13.56
N SER A 133 -9.11 19.29 -13.16
CA SER A 133 -10.15 19.75 -14.09
C SER A 133 -9.75 21.00 -14.87
N ASP A 134 -8.80 21.77 -14.34
CA ASP A 134 -8.23 22.96 -15.00
C ASP A 134 -7.19 22.58 -16.07
N LEU A 135 -6.90 21.28 -16.25
CA LEU A 135 -5.95 20.72 -17.23
C LEU A 135 -6.62 19.87 -18.32
N GLY A 136 -7.96 19.92 -18.46
CA GLY A 136 -8.65 19.50 -19.69
C GLY A 136 -9.03 18.02 -19.84
N SER A 137 -9.21 17.25 -18.77
CA SER A 137 -9.71 15.86 -18.86
C SER A 137 -11.24 15.77 -18.96
N SER A 138 -11.76 14.92 -19.85
CA SER A 138 -13.19 14.66 -20.08
C SER A 138 -13.84 13.69 -19.08
N TRP A 139 -13.06 13.14 -18.15
CA TRP A 139 -13.53 12.24 -17.09
C TRP A 139 -13.62 13.01 -15.77
N GLY A 140 -14.85 13.36 -15.38
CA GLY A 140 -15.15 14.44 -14.43
C GLY A 140 -14.65 14.30 -12.98
N GLY A 141 -14.75 15.44 -12.26
CA GLY A 141 -14.66 15.58 -10.81
C GLY A 141 -13.28 15.33 -10.17
N SER A 142 -12.72 16.34 -9.50
CA SER A 142 -11.43 16.25 -8.80
C SER A 142 -11.39 15.15 -7.74
N GLU A 143 -12.47 14.93 -7.00
CA GLU A 143 -12.49 14.00 -5.86
C GLU A 143 -12.46 12.52 -6.27
N VAL A 144 -13.21 12.13 -7.31
CA VAL A 144 -13.23 10.74 -7.79
C VAL A 144 -11.85 10.34 -8.29
N TRP A 145 -11.17 11.26 -8.98
CA TRP A 145 -9.83 11.03 -9.50
C TRP A 145 -8.78 10.96 -8.39
N VAL A 146 -8.84 11.85 -7.40
CA VAL A 146 -7.97 11.82 -6.20
C VAL A 146 -8.09 10.49 -5.46
N ARG A 147 -9.32 9.99 -5.29
CA ARG A 147 -9.59 8.70 -4.64
C ARG A 147 -9.11 7.53 -5.49
N ALA A 148 -9.39 7.53 -6.80
CA ALA A 148 -8.95 6.49 -7.71
C ALA A 148 -7.42 6.40 -7.79
N GLN A 149 -6.73 7.55 -7.82
CA GLN A 149 -5.26 7.59 -7.73
C GLN A 149 -4.78 7.03 -6.39
N GLY A 150 -5.37 7.47 -5.27
CA GLY A 150 -4.99 6.96 -3.95
C GLY A 150 -5.11 5.45 -3.84
N GLU A 151 -6.22 4.90 -4.35
CA GLU A 151 -6.43 3.47 -4.42
C GLU A 151 -5.42 2.78 -5.35
N ALA A 152 -5.13 3.35 -6.53
CA ALA A 152 -4.17 2.78 -7.48
C ALA A 152 -2.73 2.76 -6.92
N VAL A 153 -2.28 3.87 -6.31
CA VAL A 153 -0.98 3.95 -5.64
C VAL A 153 -0.92 2.91 -4.53
N ALA A 154 -1.94 2.86 -3.67
CA ALA A 154 -1.94 1.94 -2.54
C ALA A 154 -2.06 0.46 -2.95
N LYS A 155 -2.80 0.15 -4.04
CA LYS A 155 -2.85 -1.19 -4.66
C LYS A 155 -1.49 -1.59 -5.22
N GLY A 156 -0.84 -0.69 -5.96
CA GLY A 156 0.53 -0.92 -6.44
C GLY A 156 1.46 -1.25 -5.29
N ILE A 157 1.43 -0.49 -4.19
CA ILE A 157 2.28 -0.75 -3.03
C ILE A 157 1.85 -2.02 -2.26
N TRP A 158 0.56 -2.32 -2.17
CA TRP A 158 0.07 -3.57 -1.55
C TRP A 158 0.52 -4.79 -2.36
N TYR A 159 0.41 -4.74 -3.68
CA TYR A 159 0.88 -5.81 -4.57
C TYR A 159 2.39 -6.02 -4.40
N ASN A 160 3.15 -4.94 -4.22
CA ASN A 160 4.59 -5.00 -3.92
C ASN A 160 4.92 -5.79 -2.63
N ARG A 161 4.08 -5.72 -1.58
CA ARG A 161 4.22 -6.56 -0.37
C ARG A 161 4.13 -8.05 -0.68
N HIS A 162 3.37 -8.43 -1.72
CA HIS A 162 3.11 -9.83 -2.04
C HIS A 162 4.14 -10.42 -3.03
N TRP A 163 4.69 -9.61 -3.94
CA TRP A 163 5.47 -10.12 -5.08
C TRP A 163 6.95 -9.67 -5.14
N ASN A 164 7.44 -8.86 -4.19
CA ASN A 164 8.87 -8.51 -4.03
C ASN A 164 9.57 -7.90 -5.29
N GLY A 165 8.82 -7.29 -6.21
CA GLY A 165 9.34 -6.80 -7.49
C GLY A 165 9.39 -5.27 -7.61
N HIS A 166 10.25 -4.60 -6.82
CA HIS A 166 10.42 -3.15 -6.92
C HIS A 166 11.86 -2.70 -6.74
N SER A 167 12.20 -1.61 -7.43
CA SER A 167 13.46 -0.89 -7.28
C SER A 167 13.22 0.61 -7.18
N ILE A 168 14.13 1.32 -6.52
CA ILE A 168 14.03 2.77 -6.37
C ILE A 168 14.78 3.40 -7.54
N SER A 169 14.06 4.03 -8.45
CA SER A 169 14.61 4.61 -9.68
C SER A 169 15.15 6.02 -9.46
N VAL A 170 14.42 6.85 -8.71
CA VAL A 170 14.85 8.19 -8.31
C VAL A 170 14.65 8.35 -6.82
N LEU A 171 15.64 8.89 -6.13
CA LEU A 171 15.53 9.34 -4.75
C LEU A 171 16.54 10.44 -4.48
N ARG A 172 16.05 11.67 -4.34
CA ARG A 172 16.87 12.85 -4.04
C ARG A 172 16.04 13.96 -3.42
N TRP A 173 16.70 14.85 -2.69
CA TRP A 173 16.09 16.04 -2.16
C TRP A 173 17.10 17.19 -2.09
N SER A 174 16.60 18.42 -1.95
CA SER A 174 17.44 19.62 -1.83
C SER A 174 18.22 19.61 -0.52
N GLY A 175 19.47 20.07 -0.54
CA GLY A 175 20.30 20.20 0.67
C GLY A 175 20.99 18.91 1.12
N MET A 176 20.97 17.87 0.30
CA MET A 176 21.73 16.63 0.58
C MET A 176 23.24 16.88 0.59
N THR A 177 23.90 16.38 1.63
CA THR A 177 25.37 16.28 1.66
C THR A 177 25.86 15.14 0.75
N GLU A 178 27.13 15.17 0.36
CA GLU A 178 27.73 14.07 -0.40
C GLU A 178 27.70 12.75 0.39
N GLU A 179 27.90 12.80 1.71
CA GLU A 179 27.79 11.62 2.57
C GLU A 179 26.37 11.02 2.55
N GLN A 180 25.33 11.86 2.54
CA GLN A 180 23.95 11.40 2.43
C GLN A 180 23.69 10.74 1.08
N LYS A 181 24.19 11.33 -0.02
CA LYS A 181 24.07 10.77 -1.38
C LYS A 181 24.72 9.39 -1.45
N GLU A 182 25.97 9.27 -1.02
CA GLU A 182 26.70 7.99 -1.02
C GLU A 182 26.02 6.93 -0.14
N SER A 183 25.50 7.35 1.03
CA SER A 183 24.73 6.47 1.92
C SER A 183 23.45 5.96 1.27
N LEU A 184 22.72 6.82 0.55
CA LEU A 184 21.53 6.44 -0.20
C LEU A 184 21.84 5.53 -1.37
N ASP A 185 22.88 5.81 -2.13
CA ASP A 185 23.25 4.98 -3.29
C ASP A 185 23.69 3.58 -2.87
N ARG A 186 24.47 3.47 -1.78
CA ARG A 186 24.77 2.18 -1.15
C ARG A 186 23.51 1.45 -0.71
N TRP A 187 22.62 2.15 -0.01
CA TRP A 187 21.36 1.57 0.46
C TRP A 187 20.45 1.13 -0.69
N ARG A 188 20.32 1.91 -1.77
CA ARG A 188 19.52 1.58 -2.95
C ARG A 188 20.07 0.35 -3.67
N SER A 189 21.40 0.23 -3.75
CA SER A 189 22.08 -0.92 -4.36
C SER A 189 21.80 -2.20 -3.55
N ASP A 190 22.02 -2.14 -2.24
CA ASP A 190 21.70 -3.24 -1.30
C ASP A 190 20.21 -3.59 -1.32
N PHE A 191 19.33 -2.59 -1.36
CA PHE A 191 17.89 -2.78 -1.46
C PHE A 191 17.49 -3.51 -2.73
N THR A 192 18.09 -3.14 -3.87
CA THR A 192 17.83 -3.77 -5.17
C THR A 192 18.31 -5.21 -5.19
N GLU A 193 19.51 -5.47 -4.69
CA GLU A 193 20.08 -6.82 -4.58
C GLU A 193 19.22 -7.71 -3.67
N LYS A 194 18.92 -7.27 -2.46
CA LYS A 194 18.05 -8.01 -1.52
C LYS A 194 16.65 -8.26 -2.08
N SER A 195 16.10 -7.31 -2.85
CA SER A 195 14.80 -7.50 -3.49
C SER A 195 14.87 -8.55 -4.60
N ALA A 196 15.93 -8.53 -5.42
CA ALA A 196 16.17 -9.57 -6.42
C ALA A 196 16.39 -10.96 -5.81
N GLU A 197 17.12 -11.05 -4.69
CA GLU A 197 17.30 -12.31 -3.94
C GLU A 197 15.98 -12.84 -3.37
N ARG A 198 15.19 -11.98 -2.71
CA ARG A 198 13.85 -12.33 -2.21
C ARG A 198 12.95 -12.83 -3.33
N ARG A 199 12.99 -12.18 -4.50
CA ARG A 199 12.24 -12.60 -5.68
C ARG A 199 12.67 -13.97 -6.18
N LYS A 200 13.98 -14.22 -6.30
CA LYS A 200 14.49 -15.56 -6.69
C LYS A 200 14.02 -16.64 -5.71
N LYS A 201 14.07 -16.35 -4.41
CA LYS A 201 13.58 -17.26 -3.37
C LYS A 201 12.07 -17.48 -3.49
N GLN A 202 11.29 -16.41 -3.64
CA GLN A 202 9.83 -16.51 -3.80
C GLN A 202 9.48 -17.31 -5.06
N LYS A 203 10.16 -17.06 -6.18
CA LYS A 203 9.96 -17.82 -7.41
C LYS A 203 10.27 -19.30 -7.22
N ALA A 204 11.35 -19.64 -6.53
CA ALA A 204 11.67 -21.03 -6.24
C ALA A 204 10.64 -21.71 -5.32
N GLU A 205 10.10 -20.98 -4.33
CA GLU A 205 8.98 -21.45 -3.49
C GLU A 205 7.71 -21.63 -4.31
N ASP A 206 7.41 -20.69 -5.21
CA ASP A 206 6.24 -20.73 -6.10
C ASP A 206 6.31 -21.89 -7.09
N ASP A 207 7.46 -22.07 -7.73
CA ASP A 207 7.70 -23.18 -8.67
C ASP A 207 7.57 -24.52 -7.93
N LYS A 208 8.07 -24.64 -6.69
CA LYS A 208 7.92 -25.82 -5.84
C LYS A 208 6.48 -26.09 -5.40
N GLU A 209 5.73 -25.04 -5.04
CA GLU A 209 4.30 -25.17 -4.73
C GLU A 209 3.51 -25.62 -5.96
N LEU A 210 3.83 -25.09 -7.15
CA LEU A 210 3.21 -25.47 -8.41
C LEU A 210 3.52 -26.93 -8.78
N GLU A 211 4.75 -27.41 -8.57
CA GLU A 211 5.14 -28.81 -8.76
C GLU A 211 4.28 -29.79 -7.95
N ALA A 212 3.83 -29.40 -6.74
CA ALA A 212 2.95 -30.25 -5.92
C ALA A 212 1.58 -30.52 -6.57
N PHE A 213 1.21 -29.73 -7.57
CA PHE A 213 -0.03 -29.86 -8.33
C PHE A 213 0.19 -30.27 -9.78
N ALA A 214 1.41 -30.65 -10.19
CA ALA A 214 1.77 -30.93 -11.58
C ALA A 214 0.88 -32.00 -12.24
N ASP A 215 0.38 -32.97 -11.46
CA ASP A 215 -0.49 -34.06 -11.94
C ASP A 215 -1.99 -33.68 -12.00
N THR A 216 -2.36 -32.46 -11.60
CA THR A 216 -3.74 -31.98 -11.69
C THR A 216 -4.03 -31.42 -13.09
N GLU A 217 -5.30 -31.42 -13.50
CA GLU A 217 -5.71 -30.89 -14.81
C GLU A 217 -5.40 -29.38 -14.95
N MET A 218 -5.43 -28.63 -13.84
CA MET A 218 -5.17 -27.19 -13.80
C MET A 218 -4.27 -26.81 -12.61
N PRO A 219 -2.95 -27.08 -12.67
CA PRO A 219 -2.02 -26.89 -11.56
C PRO A 219 -1.95 -25.45 -11.04
N GLU A 220 -1.94 -24.47 -11.95
CA GLU A 220 -1.88 -23.05 -11.61
C GLU A 220 -3.12 -22.59 -10.84
N VAL A 221 -4.29 -23.08 -11.23
CA VAL A 221 -5.55 -22.72 -10.57
C VAL A 221 -5.64 -23.39 -9.21
N GLU A 222 -5.28 -24.65 -9.07
CA GLU A 222 -5.33 -25.32 -7.76
C GLU A 222 -4.32 -24.71 -6.78
N CYS A 223 -3.10 -24.41 -7.24
CA CYS A 223 -2.09 -23.68 -6.46
C CYS A 223 -2.60 -22.29 -6.04
N GLY A 224 -3.17 -21.53 -6.97
CA GLY A 224 -3.80 -20.23 -6.69
C GLY A 224 -4.93 -20.32 -5.66
N MET A 225 -5.80 -21.32 -5.79
CA MET A 225 -6.88 -21.57 -4.84
C MET A 225 -6.35 -21.95 -3.45
N GLN A 226 -5.32 -22.79 -3.37
CA GLN A 226 -4.70 -23.15 -2.09
C GLN A 226 -4.12 -21.91 -1.39
N ARG A 227 -3.42 -21.03 -2.13
CA ARG A 227 -2.90 -19.76 -1.61
C ARG A 227 -4.01 -18.84 -1.12
N TYR A 228 -5.07 -18.69 -1.92
CA TYR A 228 -6.24 -17.89 -1.57
C TYR A 228 -6.85 -18.37 -0.25
N TRP A 229 -7.12 -19.66 -0.11
CA TRP A 229 -7.73 -20.18 1.11
C TRP A 229 -6.78 -20.15 2.31
N LYS A 230 -5.48 -20.42 2.13
CA LYS A 230 -4.47 -20.24 3.19
C LYS A 230 -4.48 -18.80 3.71
N ARG A 231 -4.69 -17.81 2.84
CA ARG A 231 -4.86 -16.41 3.23
C ARG A 231 -6.14 -16.16 4.02
N GLU A 232 -7.25 -16.78 3.64
CA GLU A 232 -8.53 -16.68 4.38
C GLU A 232 -8.47 -17.32 5.79
N LEU A 233 -7.50 -18.21 6.04
CA LEU A 233 -7.27 -18.80 7.36
C LEU A 233 -6.51 -17.88 8.33
N ARG A 234 -5.91 -16.81 7.83
CA ARG A 234 -5.15 -15.84 8.63
C ARG A 234 -6.06 -15.08 9.59
N CYS A 235 -5.45 -14.49 10.62
CA CYS A 235 -6.18 -13.56 11.47
C CYS A 235 -6.64 -12.36 10.65
N ARG A 236 -7.95 -12.10 10.62
CA ARG A 236 -8.53 -11.00 9.83
C ARG A 236 -8.19 -9.60 10.33
N ALA A 237 -7.71 -9.50 11.57
CA ALA A 237 -7.12 -8.26 12.08
C ALA A 237 -5.75 -7.93 11.44
N ASP A 238 -5.24 -8.77 10.53
CA ASP A 238 -3.92 -8.65 9.87
C ASP A 238 -2.77 -8.42 10.86
N CYS A 239 -2.84 -9.08 12.02
CA CYS A 239 -1.81 -9.01 13.06
C CYS A 239 -0.56 -9.87 12.75
N GLY A 240 -0.45 -10.39 11.53
CA GLY A 240 0.65 -11.27 11.10
C GLY A 240 0.49 -12.75 11.45
N VAL A 241 -0.55 -13.15 12.21
CA VAL A 241 -0.78 -14.57 12.54
C VAL A 241 -1.40 -15.30 11.34
N GLU A 242 -0.70 -16.32 10.84
CA GLU A 242 -1.11 -17.09 9.66
C GLU A 242 -2.33 -17.99 9.86
N LYS A 243 -2.57 -18.42 11.11
CA LYS A 243 -3.69 -19.30 11.43
C LYS A 243 -4.43 -18.74 12.65
N GLY A 244 -5.64 -18.22 12.43
CA GLY A 244 -6.47 -17.76 13.52
C GLY A 244 -6.83 -18.93 14.47
N LYS A 245 -6.82 -18.66 15.77
CA LYS A 245 -7.08 -19.64 16.84
C LYS A 245 -8.56 -20.03 16.94
N PHE A 246 -9.45 -19.12 16.58
CA PHE A 246 -10.89 -19.35 16.60
C PHE A 246 -11.56 -18.62 15.44
N ASN A 247 -12.79 -19.02 15.10
CA ASN A 247 -13.60 -18.37 14.09
C ASN A 247 -14.74 -17.55 14.70
N CYS A 248 -15.28 -16.61 13.92
CA CYS A 248 -16.50 -15.91 14.30
C CYS A 248 -17.63 -16.94 14.48
N SER A 249 -18.29 -16.94 15.64
CA SER A 249 -19.37 -17.88 15.95
C SER A 249 -20.57 -17.77 15.01
N ARG A 250 -20.81 -16.57 14.44
CA ARG A 250 -21.92 -16.29 13.52
C ARG A 250 -21.65 -16.77 12.10
N CYS A 251 -20.60 -16.26 11.44
CA CYS A 251 -20.32 -16.62 10.05
C CYS A 251 -19.47 -17.88 9.88
N LYS A 252 -18.71 -18.28 10.91
CA LYS A 252 -17.74 -19.40 10.90
C LYS A 252 -16.64 -19.32 9.83
N ARG A 253 -16.61 -18.25 9.03
CA ARG A 253 -15.65 -17.98 7.97
C ARG A 253 -14.41 -17.26 8.51
N THR A 254 -14.61 -16.04 9.02
CA THR A 254 -13.56 -15.19 9.54
C THR A 254 -12.86 -15.81 10.75
N ARG A 255 -11.53 -15.72 10.79
CA ARG A 255 -10.70 -16.21 11.89
C ARG A 255 -9.96 -15.09 12.62
N TYR A 256 -9.72 -15.32 13.91
CA TYR A 256 -9.03 -14.40 14.81
C TYR A 256 -8.01 -15.14 15.67
N CYS A 257 -6.90 -14.48 16.00
CA CYS A 257 -5.92 -15.02 16.94
C CYS A 257 -6.20 -14.64 18.41
N SER A 258 -7.02 -13.62 18.66
CA SER A 258 -7.37 -13.13 19.99
C SER A 258 -8.72 -12.39 20.00
N VAL A 259 -9.30 -12.21 21.19
CA VAL A 259 -10.57 -11.48 21.37
C VAL A 259 -10.40 -9.99 21.04
N GLU A 260 -9.21 -9.43 21.25
CA GLU A 260 -8.85 -8.05 20.90
C GLU A 260 -8.89 -7.86 19.38
N CYS A 261 -8.28 -8.77 18.62
CA CYS A 261 -8.34 -8.79 17.16
C CYS A 261 -9.78 -8.89 16.66
N GLN A 262 -10.61 -9.70 17.31
CA GLN A 262 -12.03 -9.78 17.00
C GLN A 262 -12.75 -8.46 17.30
N LYS A 263 -12.54 -7.84 18.47
CA LYS A 263 -13.19 -6.58 18.84
C LYS A 263 -12.80 -5.43 17.91
N GLU A 264 -11.53 -5.37 17.53
CA GLU A 264 -11.01 -4.40 16.55
C GLU A 264 -11.70 -4.56 15.19
N ASP A 265 -11.79 -5.79 14.70
CA ASP A 265 -12.44 -6.09 13.41
C ASP A 265 -13.98 -6.00 13.47
N TRP A 266 -14.59 -6.29 14.62
CA TRP A 266 -16.04 -6.40 14.78
C TRP A 266 -16.79 -5.10 14.46
N LYS A 267 -16.13 -3.95 14.66
CA LYS A 267 -16.63 -2.63 14.22
C LYS A 267 -17.09 -2.65 12.76
N TYR A 268 -16.45 -3.49 11.95
CA TYR A 268 -16.67 -3.59 10.52
C TYR A 268 -17.28 -4.93 10.11
N HIS A 269 -16.71 -6.04 10.60
CA HIS A 269 -17.16 -7.39 10.27
C HIS A 269 -18.66 -7.57 10.47
N LYS A 270 -19.24 -6.93 11.49
CA LYS A 270 -20.68 -6.98 11.77
C LYS A 270 -21.59 -6.57 10.60
N THR A 271 -21.10 -5.75 9.67
CA THR A 271 -21.89 -5.19 8.55
C THR A 271 -22.20 -6.22 7.45
N TYR A 272 -21.35 -7.23 7.28
CA TYR A 272 -21.50 -8.33 6.31
C TYR A 272 -21.31 -9.71 6.96
N CYS A 273 -21.34 -9.79 8.29
CA CYS A 273 -21.16 -11.05 9.00
C CYS A 273 -22.27 -12.05 8.62
N GLY A 274 -21.88 -13.13 7.92
CA GLY A 274 -22.77 -14.19 7.49
C GLY A 274 -23.32 -14.03 6.06
N THR A 275 -22.87 -13.03 5.30
CA THR A 275 -23.19 -12.92 3.86
C THR A 275 -22.22 -13.69 2.98
N GLU A 276 -21.16 -14.22 3.58
CA GLU A 276 -20.03 -14.83 2.89
C GLU A 276 -20.08 -16.35 3.00
N GLU A 277 -19.74 -17.05 1.90
CA GLU A 277 -19.70 -18.51 1.91
C GLU A 277 -18.59 -19.03 2.83
N PRO A 278 -18.80 -20.16 3.53
CA PRO A 278 -17.77 -20.72 4.40
C PRO A 278 -16.63 -21.30 3.56
N VAL A 279 -15.39 -21.22 4.08
CA VAL A 279 -14.19 -21.85 3.46
C VAL A 279 -14.51 -23.30 3.05
N PRO A 280 -14.26 -23.78 1.84
CA PRO A 280 -14.57 -25.16 1.45
C PRO A 280 -13.81 -26.18 2.32
N LYS A 281 -14.43 -27.34 2.59
CA LYS A 281 -13.87 -28.35 3.52
C LYS A 281 -12.45 -28.78 3.18
N GLN A 282 -12.12 -28.90 1.90
CA GLN A 282 -10.78 -29.29 1.43
C GLN A 282 -9.69 -28.29 1.85
N TYR A 283 -10.05 -27.02 2.10
CA TYR A 283 -9.13 -25.97 2.54
C TYR A 283 -9.29 -25.59 4.02
N ARG A 284 -10.11 -26.32 4.80
CA ARG A 284 -10.31 -26.07 6.24
C ARG A 284 -9.25 -26.72 7.13
N GLN A 285 -8.37 -27.56 6.58
CA GLN A 285 -7.47 -28.43 7.35
C GLN A 285 -6.32 -27.67 8.05
N PRO A 286 -5.74 -28.25 9.12
CA PRO A 286 -4.94 -27.54 10.13
C PRO A 286 -3.71 -26.80 9.63
#